data_AF-A0A2N3F8R0-F1
#
_entry.id   AF-A0A2N3F8R0-F1
#
_cell.length_a   1.000
_cell.length_b   1.000
_cell.length_c   1.000
_cell.angle_alpha   90.00
_cell.angle_beta   90.00
_cell.angle_gamma   90.00
#
_symmetry.space_group_name_H-M   'P 1'
#
loop_
_entity.id
_entity.type
_entity.pdbx_description
1 polymer ?
#
loop_
_entity_poly.entity_id
_entity_poly.type
_entity_poly.pdbx_seq_one_letter_code
_entity_poly.pdbx_strand_id
1 'polypeptide(L)'
;TVEAVAPEFPTVTWDYLHIDAATIVMTTNPAKFDVIVTDNLFGDILTDQAAAISGGIGLAASANINADKTAPSMFEPVHGSAPDIAGQQKADPSATVLSVAMMLEFLGHADLAVKVESAVAADAASKGNAPRTTAQVGDAIAALIKG
;
A
#
# COMPACT_ATOMS: atom_id res chain seq x y z
N THR A 1 13.41 -22.80 -0.37
CA THR A 1 11.98 -22.71 -0.75
C THR A 1 11.20 -22.32 0.49
N VAL A 2 9.90 -22.04 0.39
CA VAL A 2 9.08 -21.69 1.57
C VAL A 2 9.15 -22.82 2.61
N GLU A 3 9.08 -24.08 2.18
CA GLU A 3 9.17 -25.28 3.03
C GLU A 3 10.47 -25.35 3.83
N ALA A 4 11.57 -24.86 3.26
CA ALA A 4 12.88 -24.91 3.92
C ALA A 4 13.04 -23.84 5.00
N VAL A 5 12.37 -22.68 4.85
CA VAL A 5 12.47 -21.54 5.78
C VAL A 5 11.35 -21.58 6.83
N ALA A 6 10.18 -22.14 6.49
CA ALA A 6 9.02 -22.21 7.39
C ALA A 6 9.33 -22.79 8.79
N PRO A 7 10.20 -23.81 8.97
CA PRO A 7 10.55 -24.31 10.30
C PRO A 7 11.21 -23.27 11.22
N GLU A 8 11.81 -22.21 10.67
CA GLU A 8 12.40 -21.10 11.45
C GLU A 8 11.33 -20.18 12.05
N PHE A 9 10.08 -20.24 11.56
CA PHE A 9 8.96 -19.38 11.97
C PHE A 9 7.73 -20.21 12.38
N PRO A 10 7.78 -20.99 13.48
CA PRO A 10 6.74 -21.95 13.85
C PRO A 10 5.38 -21.32 14.21
N THR A 11 5.35 -20.01 14.47
CA THR A 11 4.12 -19.26 14.74
C THR A 11 3.40 -18.78 13.47
N VAL A 12 4.04 -18.89 12.30
CA VAL A 12 3.48 -18.50 11.01
C VAL A 12 2.95 -19.74 10.30
N THR A 13 1.64 -19.79 10.10
CA THR A 13 1.03 -20.80 9.22
C THR A 13 1.25 -20.42 7.77
N TRP A 14 1.50 -21.41 6.91
CA TRP A 14 1.66 -21.19 5.47
C TRP A 14 0.86 -22.22 4.68
N ASP A 15 0.45 -21.83 3.48
CA ASP A 15 -0.24 -22.65 2.49
C ASP A 15 0.26 -22.24 1.10
N TYR A 16 -0.02 -23.04 0.08
CA TYR A 16 0.38 -22.79 -1.30
C TYR A 16 -0.83 -22.74 -2.23
N LEU A 17 -0.85 -21.74 -3.11
CA LEU A 17 -1.80 -21.66 -4.21
C LEU A 17 -1.05 -21.47 -5.53
N HIS A 18 -1.54 -22.13 -6.57
CA HIS A 18 -1.20 -21.75 -7.94
C HIS A 18 -1.74 -20.34 -8.24
N ILE A 19 -1.06 -19.63 -9.15
CA ILE A 19 -1.37 -18.23 -9.44
C ILE A 19 -2.81 -18.02 -9.94
N ASP A 20 -3.33 -18.93 -10.76
CA ASP A 20 -4.72 -18.93 -11.21
C ASP A 20 -5.71 -19.04 -10.05
N ALA A 21 -5.49 -19.97 -9.12
CA ALA A 21 -6.29 -20.10 -7.90
C ALA A 21 -6.17 -18.85 -7.02
N ALA A 22 -4.96 -18.29 -6.86
CA ALA A 22 -4.73 -17.08 -6.08
C ALA A 22 -5.52 -15.88 -6.65
N THR A 23 -5.49 -15.66 -7.96
CA THR A 23 -6.27 -14.59 -8.63
C THR A 23 -7.79 -14.78 -8.47
N ILE A 24 -8.29 -16.01 -8.52
CA ILE A 24 -9.71 -16.31 -8.29
C ILE A 24 -10.10 -16.00 -6.84
N VAL A 25 -9.29 -16.44 -5.87
CA VAL A 25 -9.54 -16.18 -4.44
C VAL A 25 -9.44 -14.69 -4.13
N MET A 26 -8.46 -13.98 -4.70
CA MET A 26 -8.32 -12.53 -4.53
C MET A 26 -9.59 -11.79 -5.00
N THR A 27 -10.24 -12.28 -6.06
CA THR A 27 -11.48 -11.68 -6.57
C THR A 27 -12.71 -12.04 -5.72
N THR A 28 -12.78 -13.28 -5.23
CA THR A 28 -14.02 -13.85 -4.66
C THR A 28 -14.05 -13.87 -3.14
N ASN A 29 -12.88 -13.95 -2.50
CA ASN A 29 -12.70 -13.98 -1.05
C ASN A 29 -11.33 -13.41 -0.64
N PRO A 30 -11.05 -12.11 -0.90
CA PRO A 30 -9.74 -11.50 -0.63
C PRO A 30 -9.35 -11.54 0.85
N ALA A 31 -10.31 -11.53 1.76
CA ALA A 31 -10.09 -11.59 3.21
C ALA A 31 -9.47 -12.92 3.69
N LYS A 32 -9.30 -13.91 2.81
CA LYS A 32 -8.55 -15.14 3.10
C LYS A 32 -7.04 -14.86 3.24
N PHE A 33 -6.53 -13.81 2.59
CA PHE A 33 -5.10 -13.50 2.58
C PHE A 33 -4.70 -12.57 3.72
N ASP A 34 -3.50 -12.81 4.22
CA ASP A 34 -2.78 -11.91 5.14
C ASP A 34 -1.49 -11.43 4.43
N VAL A 35 -0.50 -12.32 4.30
CA VAL A 35 0.73 -12.09 3.54
C VAL A 35 0.81 -13.05 2.35
N ILE A 36 1.15 -12.52 1.17
CA ILE A 36 1.43 -13.30 -0.04
C ILE A 36 2.90 -13.08 -0.41
N VAL A 37 3.63 -14.19 -0.61
CA VAL A 37 4.96 -14.18 -1.23
C VAL A 37 4.87 -14.81 -2.61
N THR A 38 5.45 -14.16 -3.60
CA THR A 38 5.44 -14.63 -4.98
C THR A 38 6.67 -14.11 -5.73
N ASP A 39 6.84 -14.52 -6.99
CA ASP A 39 7.91 -14.00 -7.84
C ASP A 39 7.60 -12.59 -8.39
N ASN A 40 8.52 -12.04 -9.18
CA ASN A 40 8.38 -10.70 -9.71
C ASN A 40 7.17 -10.53 -10.65
N LEU A 41 6.99 -11.47 -11.59
CA LEU A 41 5.94 -11.37 -12.62
C LEU A 41 4.54 -11.54 -12.02
N PHE A 42 4.36 -12.53 -11.16
CA PHE A 42 3.07 -12.74 -10.51
C PHE A 42 2.80 -11.69 -9.43
N GLY A 43 3.85 -11.17 -8.80
CA GLY A 43 3.76 -10.04 -7.88
C GLY A 43 3.14 -8.83 -8.55
N ASP A 44 3.70 -8.41 -9.70
CA ASP A 44 3.22 -7.26 -10.49
C ASP A 44 1.71 -7.35 -10.80
N ILE A 45 1.25 -8.53 -11.25
CA ILE A 45 -0.16 -8.76 -11.56
C ILE A 45 -1.03 -8.77 -10.30
N LEU A 46 -0.61 -9.48 -9.25
CA LEU A 46 -1.41 -9.64 -8.03
C LEU A 46 -1.52 -8.34 -7.24
N THR A 47 -0.48 -7.51 -7.20
CA THR A 47 -0.51 -6.22 -6.50
C THR A 47 -1.48 -5.25 -7.18
N ASP A 48 -1.53 -5.24 -8.51
CA ASP A 48 -2.50 -4.44 -9.26
C ASP A 48 -3.93 -4.94 -9.05
N GLN A 49 -4.13 -6.26 -9.05
CA GLN A 49 -5.43 -6.85 -8.73
C GLN A 49 -5.89 -6.51 -7.31
N ALA A 50 -4.99 -6.62 -6.32
CA ALA A 50 -5.26 -6.27 -4.93
C ALA A 50 -5.60 -4.79 -4.77
N ALA A 51 -4.91 -3.91 -5.48
CA ALA A 51 -5.23 -2.48 -5.51
C ALA A 51 -6.60 -2.23 -6.13
N ALA A 52 -6.96 -2.90 -7.23
CA ALA A 52 -8.23 -2.75 -7.91
C ALA A 52 -9.43 -3.12 -7.01
N ILE A 53 -9.35 -4.21 -6.25
CA ILE A 53 -10.43 -4.63 -5.33
C ILE A 53 -10.52 -3.77 -4.07
N SER A 54 -9.41 -3.11 -3.69
CA SER A 54 -9.33 -2.30 -2.45
C SER A 54 -9.75 -0.85 -2.65
N GLY A 55 -10.32 -0.49 -3.80
CA GLY A 55 -10.76 0.87 -4.12
C GLY A 55 -9.94 1.58 -5.21
N GLY A 56 -8.96 0.91 -5.80
CA GLY A 56 -8.19 1.35 -6.97
C GLY A 56 -6.71 1.65 -6.67
N ILE A 57 -5.89 1.60 -7.72
CA ILE A 57 -4.44 1.90 -7.70
C ILE A 57 -4.11 3.28 -7.13
N GLY A 58 -5.00 4.26 -7.23
CA GLY A 58 -4.79 5.62 -6.71
C GLY A 58 -4.60 5.71 -5.19
N LEU A 59 -4.89 4.64 -4.45
CA LEU A 59 -4.72 4.56 -2.99
C LEU A 59 -3.65 3.53 -2.56
N ALA A 60 -3.05 2.82 -3.51
CA ALA A 60 -2.06 1.80 -3.20
C ALA A 60 -0.66 2.41 -3.04
N ALA A 61 -0.01 2.12 -1.93
CA ALA A 61 1.38 2.45 -1.66
C ALA A 61 2.28 1.22 -1.86
N SER A 62 3.56 1.45 -2.16
CA SER A 62 4.56 0.42 -2.40
C SER A 62 5.89 0.75 -1.75
N ALA A 63 6.67 -0.30 -1.49
CA ALA A 63 8.02 -0.21 -0.96
C ALA A 63 8.94 -1.23 -1.67
N ASN A 64 10.04 -0.73 -2.20
CA ASN A 64 11.17 -1.50 -2.68
C ASN A 64 12.21 -1.59 -1.56
N ILE A 65 12.13 -2.66 -0.76
CA ILE A 65 12.91 -2.83 0.45
C ILE A 65 14.24 -3.51 0.16
N ASN A 66 15.34 -2.87 0.58
CA ASN A 66 16.60 -3.54 0.78
C ASN A 66 16.69 -4.06 2.22
N ALA A 67 16.38 -5.34 2.41
CA ALA A 67 16.27 -5.97 3.72
C ALA A 67 17.59 -5.99 4.51
N ASP A 68 18.75 -6.03 3.83
CA ASP A 68 20.06 -6.03 4.48
C ASP A 68 20.52 -4.63 4.96
N LYS A 69 19.76 -3.59 4.58
CA LYS A 69 20.01 -2.18 4.92
C LYS A 69 21.40 -1.66 4.50
N THR A 70 22.02 -2.27 3.49
CA THR A 70 23.31 -1.82 2.91
C THR A 70 23.15 -0.65 1.93
N ALA A 71 21.92 -0.43 1.44
CA ALA A 71 21.53 0.67 0.57
C ALA A 71 20.14 1.20 1.00
N PRO A 72 19.79 2.46 0.67
CA PRO A 72 18.46 2.99 1.00
C PRO A 72 17.36 2.19 0.28
N SER A 73 16.28 1.91 1.02
CA SER A 73 15.03 1.42 0.43
C SER A 73 14.25 2.57 -0.21
N MET A 74 13.34 2.27 -1.12
CA MET A 74 12.52 3.25 -1.85
C MET A 74 11.04 3.04 -1.56
N PHE A 75 10.30 4.13 -1.38
CA PHE A 75 8.87 4.11 -1.05
C PHE A 75 8.13 5.05 -2.00
N GLU A 76 7.06 4.57 -2.63
CA GLU A 76 6.38 5.29 -3.71
C GLU A 76 4.89 4.93 -3.78
N PRO A 77 4.04 5.79 -4.34
CA PRO A 77 2.70 5.37 -4.75
C PRO A 77 2.79 4.37 -5.91
N VAL A 78 1.82 3.44 -5.99
CA VAL A 78 1.74 2.49 -7.12
C VAL A 78 1.31 3.18 -8.41
N HIS A 79 0.52 4.25 -8.32
CA HIS A 79 0.03 4.93 -9.51
C HIS A 79 1.16 5.56 -10.34
N GLY A 80 0.97 5.56 -11.66
CA GLY A 80 1.91 6.21 -12.59
C GLY A 80 1.89 7.74 -12.54
N SER A 81 2.56 8.37 -13.50
CA SER A 81 2.79 9.82 -13.55
C SER A 81 1.59 10.69 -13.93
N ALA A 82 0.52 10.09 -14.48
CA ALA A 82 -0.72 10.77 -14.92
C ALA A 82 -0.47 12.12 -15.63
N PRO A 83 0.25 12.12 -16.78
CA PRO A 83 0.74 13.35 -17.42
C PRO A 83 -0.38 14.27 -17.94
N ASP A 84 -1.55 13.72 -18.21
CA ASP A 84 -2.76 14.42 -18.65
C ASP A 84 -3.35 15.37 -17.58
N ILE A 85 -3.02 15.14 -16.30
CA ILE A 85 -3.44 16.00 -15.17
C ILE A 85 -2.28 16.68 -14.45
N ALA A 86 -1.05 16.53 -14.96
CA ALA A 86 0.13 17.14 -14.36
C ALA A 86 -0.03 18.66 -14.22
N GLY A 87 0.27 19.20 -13.03
CA GLY A 87 0.16 20.63 -12.73
C GLY A 87 -1.29 21.15 -12.55
N GLN A 88 -2.31 20.30 -12.65
CA GLN A 88 -3.72 20.73 -12.58
C GLN A 88 -4.34 20.62 -11.18
N GLN A 89 -3.57 20.23 -10.16
CA GLN A 89 -4.06 20.03 -8.79
C GLN A 89 -5.22 19.02 -8.68
N LYS A 90 -5.24 17.99 -9.54
CA LYS A 90 -6.28 16.95 -9.58
C LYS A 90 -5.86 15.60 -8.99
N ALA A 91 -4.56 15.37 -8.82
CA ALA A 91 -4.05 14.09 -8.31
C ALA A 91 -4.37 13.96 -6.82
N ASP A 92 -4.82 12.77 -6.40
CA ASP A 92 -4.99 12.44 -4.98
C ASP A 92 -3.63 12.06 -4.38
N PRO A 93 -3.11 12.78 -3.38
CA PRO A 93 -1.80 12.50 -2.80
C PRO A 93 -1.81 11.34 -1.79
N SER A 94 -2.96 10.72 -1.51
CA SER A 94 -3.12 9.73 -0.42
C SER A 94 -2.16 8.55 -0.54
N ALA A 95 -1.98 7.97 -1.72
CA ALA A 95 -1.03 6.86 -1.93
C ALA A 95 0.42 7.26 -1.61
N THR A 96 0.84 8.46 -2.00
CA THR A 96 2.16 9.00 -1.68
C THR A 96 2.32 9.23 -0.18
N VAL A 97 1.28 9.69 0.51
CA VAL A 97 1.32 9.85 1.98
C VAL A 97 1.37 8.49 2.68
N LEU A 98 0.66 7.49 2.18
CA LEU A 98 0.73 6.12 2.71
C LEU A 98 2.12 5.49 2.49
N SER A 99 2.81 5.78 1.38
CA SER A 99 4.19 5.30 1.20
C SER A 99 5.16 5.93 2.21
N VAL A 100 4.89 7.15 2.68
CA VAL A 100 5.62 7.76 3.80
C VAL A 100 5.36 7.02 5.11
N ALA A 101 4.13 6.53 5.35
CA ALA A 101 3.84 5.70 6.52
C ALA A 101 4.67 4.40 6.50
N MET A 102 4.70 3.70 5.36
CA MET A 102 5.56 2.51 5.18
C MET A 102 7.05 2.83 5.43
N MET A 103 7.52 3.99 4.97
CA MET A 103 8.89 4.45 5.22
C MET A 103 9.14 4.69 6.72
N LEU A 104 8.22 5.37 7.42
CA LEU A 104 8.33 5.63 8.85
C LEU A 104 8.39 4.33 9.64
N GLU A 105 7.53 3.36 9.32
CA GLU A 105 7.55 2.04 9.95
C GLU A 105 8.90 1.34 9.72
N PHE A 106 9.39 1.31 8.48
CA PHE A 106 10.68 0.71 8.14
C PHE A 106 11.87 1.35 8.90
N LEU A 107 11.79 2.64 9.16
CA LEU A 107 12.79 3.41 9.93
C LEU A 107 12.64 3.26 11.45
N GLY A 108 11.64 2.52 11.93
CA GLY A 108 11.41 2.27 13.36
C GLY A 108 10.50 3.28 14.05
N HIS A 109 9.78 4.10 13.29
CA HIS A 109 8.80 5.08 13.76
C HIS A 109 7.37 4.58 13.58
N ALA A 110 7.06 3.40 14.12
CA ALA A 110 5.77 2.73 13.96
C ALA A 110 4.59 3.56 14.51
N ASP A 111 4.80 4.31 15.59
CA ASP A 111 3.81 5.24 16.15
C ASP A 111 3.46 6.36 15.17
N LEU A 112 4.46 6.91 14.48
CA LEU A 112 4.25 7.92 13.44
C LEU A 112 3.59 7.32 12.19
N ALA A 113 3.96 6.11 11.80
CA ALA A 113 3.34 5.40 10.68
C ALA A 113 1.83 5.22 10.91
N VAL A 114 1.45 4.67 12.08
CA VAL A 114 0.04 4.51 12.47
C VAL A 114 -0.71 5.84 12.50
N LYS A 115 -0.06 6.93 12.96
CA LYS A 115 -0.68 8.26 12.95
C LYS A 115 -0.99 8.74 11.53
N VAL A 116 -0.06 8.55 10.59
CA VAL A 116 -0.24 8.90 9.18
C VAL A 116 -1.34 8.05 8.54
N GLU A 117 -1.32 6.74 8.72
CA GLU A 117 -2.34 5.83 8.18
C GLU A 117 -3.74 6.17 8.71
N SER A 118 -3.85 6.41 10.01
CA SER A 118 -5.12 6.79 10.65
C SER A 118 -5.65 8.11 10.11
N ALA A 119 -4.77 9.08 9.83
CA ALA A 119 -5.17 10.36 9.23
C ALA A 119 -5.67 10.20 7.79
N VAL A 120 -5.00 9.38 6.97
CA VAL A 120 -5.46 9.08 5.60
C VAL A 120 -6.81 8.34 5.63
N ALA A 121 -6.97 7.36 6.52
CA ALA A 121 -8.23 6.63 6.68
C ALA A 121 -9.37 7.54 7.15
N ALA A 122 -9.11 8.43 8.10
CA ALA A 122 -10.10 9.39 8.59
C ALA A 122 -10.50 10.42 7.52
N ASP A 123 -9.55 10.90 6.72
CA ASP A 123 -9.87 11.75 5.57
C ASP A 123 -10.71 10.99 4.53
N ALA A 124 -10.33 9.76 4.21
CA ALA A 124 -11.05 8.92 3.27
C ALA A 124 -12.48 8.55 3.73
N ALA A 125 -12.70 8.42 5.04
CA ALA A 125 -14.02 8.15 5.62
C ALA A 125 -14.91 9.40 5.73
N SER A 126 -14.30 10.59 5.86
CA SER A 126 -15.02 11.86 5.99
C SER A 126 -15.22 12.60 4.67
N LYS A 127 -14.52 12.19 3.60
CA LYS A 127 -14.66 12.83 2.29
C LYS A 127 -16.09 12.65 1.74
N GLY A 128 -16.68 13.77 1.32
CA GLY A 128 -17.91 13.75 0.53
C GLY A 128 -17.64 13.45 -0.95
N ASN A 129 -18.68 13.54 -1.79
CA ASN A 129 -18.57 13.34 -3.23
C ASN A 129 -17.99 14.54 -4.01
N ALA A 130 -17.69 15.64 -3.32
CA ALA A 130 -17.17 16.84 -3.96
C ALA A 130 -15.69 16.66 -4.35
N PRO A 131 -15.29 16.99 -5.58
CA PRO A 131 -13.88 16.99 -5.97
C PRO A 131 -13.05 17.92 -5.07
N ARG A 132 -11.88 17.46 -4.65
CA ARG A 132 -10.90 18.24 -3.88
C ARG A 132 -9.62 18.37 -4.68
N THR A 133 -8.93 19.48 -4.52
CA THR A 133 -7.61 19.66 -5.10
C THR A 133 -6.57 18.84 -4.37
N THR A 134 -5.43 18.56 -5.02
CA THR A 134 -4.27 17.91 -4.39
C THR A 134 -3.88 18.58 -3.08
N ALA A 135 -3.79 19.91 -3.06
CA ALA A 135 -3.49 20.68 -1.85
C ALA A 135 -4.56 20.52 -0.75
N GLN A 136 -5.86 20.56 -1.10
CA GLN A 136 -6.93 20.40 -0.12
C GLN A 136 -6.91 19.02 0.56
N VAL A 137 -6.60 17.96 -0.18
CA VAL A 137 -6.45 16.61 0.40
C VAL A 137 -5.22 16.57 1.32
N GLY A 138 -4.08 17.09 0.87
CA GLY A 138 -2.86 17.16 1.68
C GLY A 138 -3.04 17.96 2.98
N ASP A 139 -3.69 19.12 2.92
CA ASP A 139 -3.96 19.98 4.08
C ASP A 139 -4.89 19.29 5.08
N ALA A 140 -5.92 18.59 4.60
CA ALA A 140 -6.85 17.84 5.46
C ALA A 140 -6.15 16.72 6.21
N ILE A 141 -5.35 15.90 5.51
CA ILE A 141 -4.55 14.83 6.14
C ILE A 141 -3.54 15.43 7.13
N ALA A 142 -2.83 16.49 6.76
CA ALA A 142 -1.85 17.14 7.64
C ALA A 142 -2.50 17.72 8.91
N ALA A 143 -3.73 18.23 8.83
CA ALA A 143 -4.47 18.70 10.00
C ALA A 143 -4.82 17.55 10.95
N LEU A 144 -5.23 16.40 10.42
CA LEU A 144 -5.52 15.19 11.19
C LEU A 144 -4.28 14.60 11.88
N ILE A 145 -3.07 14.79 11.31
CA ILE A 145 -1.81 14.40 11.94
C ILE A 145 -1.40 15.35 13.08
N LYS A 146 -1.84 16.61 13.07
CA LYS A 146 -1.49 17.59 14.11
C LYS A 146 -2.42 17.53 15.32
N GLY A 147 -3.66 17.08 15.13
CA GLY A 147 -4.59 16.75 16.21
C GLY A 147 -4.09 15.58 17.06
#